data_AF-A0A842WJ90-F1
#
_entry.id   AF-A0A842WJ90-F1
#
_cell.length_a   1.000
_cell.length_b   1.000
_cell.length_c   1.000
_cell.angle_alpha   90.00
_cell.angle_beta   90.00
_cell.angle_gamma   90.00
#
_symmetry.space_group_name_H-M   'P 1'
#
loop_
_entity.id
_entity.type
_entity.pdbx_description
1 polymer ?
#
loop_
_entity_poly.entity_id
_entity_poly.type
_entity_poly.pdbx_seq_one_letter_code
_entity_poly.pdbx_strand_id
1 'polypeptide(L)'
;MRLVSMPEELKFEMDYKGDKHGYHYNLASASEQDVAHAAAAVSRLTNEKGFLYTGIGMMRIDEFIDGISASSPSEALKSLSTSDLRSAFKESIGELDKLVPAAEAYFFHKLFHKFSAPVLAEPEMFPGKLGVEKTHPRGRIALLAKYKSWVAIKKMSIDPSVRDYEVSGTLCAINETLVKKAFDFSQIDQVALETEAKKLTKGKRKSYATIGEVLESIPHKNQGKLEKAYLIHAILREFKVRPYAHREMLSKQYKEIKPPKPRGRMPKA
;
A
#
# COMPACT_ATOMS: atom_id res chain seq x y z
N MET A 1 -24.73 19.78 -22.22
CA MET A 1 -24.11 19.66 -20.88
C MET A 1 -22.63 19.99 -21.04
N ARG A 2 -22.12 21.11 -20.48
CA ARG A 2 -20.68 21.44 -20.56
C ARG A 2 -19.93 20.59 -19.54
N LEU A 3 -18.97 19.79 -19.98
CA LEU A 3 -18.07 19.07 -19.08
C LEU A 3 -17.17 20.09 -18.37
N VAL A 4 -17.37 20.27 -17.07
CA VAL A 4 -16.45 21.05 -16.24
C VAL A 4 -15.14 20.26 -16.16
N SER A 5 -14.05 20.82 -16.69
CA SER A 5 -12.73 20.20 -16.57
C SER A 5 -12.35 20.10 -15.09
N MET A 6 -11.95 18.92 -14.64
CA MET A 6 -11.43 18.74 -13.29
C MET A 6 -10.12 19.54 -13.14
N PRO A 7 -9.89 20.22 -12.01
CA PRO A 7 -8.64 20.94 -11.75
C PRO A 7 -7.44 19.98 -11.64
N GLU A 8 -6.24 20.50 -11.91
CA GLU A 8 -4.99 19.80 -11.66
C GLU A 8 -4.68 19.82 -10.15
N GLU A 9 -5.22 18.85 -9.41
CA GLU A 9 -5.07 18.76 -7.95
C GLU A 9 -4.84 17.29 -7.53
N LEU A 10 -4.35 17.03 -6.33
CA LEU A 10 -4.54 15.76 -5.65
C LEU A 10 -5.08 16.07 -4.26
N LYS A 11 -6.33 15.72 -4.01
CA LYS A 11 -7.06 16.06 -2.81
C LYS A 11 -7.58 14.79 -2.15
N PHE A 12 -7.30 14.59 -0.87
CA PHE A 12 -7.77 13.48 -0.06
C PHE A 12 -8.51 14.03 1.17
N GLU A 13 -9.66 13.45 1.52
CA GLU A 13 -10.41 13.83 2.73
C GLU A 13 -10.90 12.55 3.43
N MET A 14 -10.84 12.51 4.76
CA MET A 14 -11.32 11.41 5.58
C MET A 14 -11.86 12.03 6.87
N ASP A 15 -13.11 11.74 7.20
CA ASP A 15 -13.78 12.09 8.44
C ASP A 15 -14.56 10.85 8.86
N TYR A 16 -14.01 10.07 9.80
CA TYR A 16 -14.60 8.82 10.24
C TYR A 16 -14.17 8.50 11.67
N LYS A 17 -15.13 8.23 12.56
CA LYS A 17 -14.88 7.89 13.98
C LYS A 17 -13.88 8.81 14.71
N GLY A 18 -13.93 10.10 14.41
CA GLY A 18 -13.06 11.11 15.03
C GLY A 18 -11.71 11.32 14.32
N ASP A 19 -11.31 10.43 13.42
CA ASP A 19 -10.15 10.64 12.56
C ASP A 19 -10.47 11.66 11.46
N LYS A 20 -9.81 12.83 11.52
CA LYS A 20 -10.03 13.95 10.59
C LYS A 20 -8.75 14.30 9.84
N HIS A 21 -8.74 14.04 8.54
CA HIS A 21 -7.64 14.37 7.66
C HIS A 21 -8.15 15.04 6.39
N GLY A 22 -7.64 16.23 6.08
CA GLY A 22 -7.90 16.91 4.82
C GLY A 22 -6.61 17.44 4.23
N TYR A 23 -6.24 16.93 3.05
CA TYR A 23 -5.03 17.30 2.32
C TYR A 23 -5.39 17.75 0.91
N HIS A 24 -4.81 18.87 0.50
CA HIS A 24 -4.94 19.40 -0.85
C HIS A 24 -3.56 19.76 -1.39
N TYR A 25 -3.23 19.18 -2.55
CA TYR A 25 -2.03 19.47 -3.32
C TYR A 25 -2.45 20.10 -4.65
N ASN A 26 -1.90 21.29 -4.95
CA ASN A 26 -2.08 21.94 -6.26
C ASN A 26 -1.07 21.36 -7.26
N LEU A 27 -1.55 20.75 -8.34
CA LEU A 27 -0.72 20.07 -9.33
C LEU A 27 -0.55 20.85 -10.64
N ALA A 28 -1.10 22.07 -10.76
CA ALA A 28 -1.12 22.83 -12.01
C ALA A 28 0.25 23.06 -12.64
N SER A 29 1.29 23.19 -11.81
CA SER A 29 2.69 23.38 -12.23
C SER A 29 3.62 22.32 -11.63
N ALA A 30 3.08 21.20 -11.14
CA ALA A 30 3.87 20.17 -10.47
C ALA A 30 4.71 19.34 -11.45
N SER A 31 5.95 19.05 -11.07
CA SER A 31 6.76 18.04 -11.76
C SER A 31 6.23 16.63 -11.47
N GLU A 32 6.68 15.63 -12.22
CA GLU A 32 6.32 14.23 -11.91
C GLU A 32 6.81 13.81 -10.52
N GLN A 33 8.00 14.27 -10.12
CA GLN A 33 8.55 14.02 -8.78
C GLN A 33 7.69 14.65 -7.68
N ASP A 34 7.11 15.83 -7.90
CA ASP A 34 6.17 16.47 -6.97
C ASP A 34 4.87 15.67 -6.83
N VAL A 35 4.36 15.14 -7.94
CA VAL A 35 3.17 14.28 -7.94
C VAL A 35 3.47 12.96 -7.22
N ALA A 36 4.65 12.39 -7.43
CA ALA A 36 5.11 11.19 -6.76
C ALA A 36 5.23 11.39 -5.24
N HIS A 37 5.82 12.52 -4.81
CA HIS A 37 5.87 12.94 -3.42
C HIS A 37 4.48 13.04 -2.79
N ALA A 38 3.55 13.75 -3.44
CA ALA A 38 2.18 13.90 -2.96
C ALA A 38 1.45 12.54 -2.87
N ALA A 39 1.65 11.67 -3.85
CA ALA A 39 1.07 10.32 -3.85
C ALA A 39 1.62 9.48 -2.70
N ALA A 40 2.94 9.48 -2.46
CA ALA A 40 3.57 8.78 -1.36
C ALA A 40 3.07 9.29 0.00
N ALA A 41 2.89 10.61 0.16
CA ALA A 41 2.44 11.22 1.41
C ALA A 41 1.02 10.77 1.79
N VAL A 42 0.10 10.78 0.82
CA VAL A 42 -1.27 10.29 1.05
C VAL A 42 -1.30 8.76 1.18
N SER A 43 -0.43 8.04 0.46
CA SER A 43 -0.29 6.58 0.58
C SER A 43 0.09 6.17 2.00
N ARG A 44 1.08 6.83 2.63
CA ARG A 44 1.50 6.55 4.02
C ARG A 44 0.30 6.54 4.98
N LEU A 45 -0.52 7.59 4.95
CA LEU A 45 -1.70 7.71 5.81
C LEU A 45 -2.77 6.66 5.48
N THR A 46 -3.10 6.51 4.19
CA THR A 46 -4.16 5.58 3.76
C THR A 46 -3.78 4.12 3.93
N ASN A 47 -2.49 3.81 3.95
CA ASN A 47 -1.96 2.51 4.31
C ASN A 47 -2.23 2.16 5.78
N GLU A 48 -1.83 3.04 6.70
CA GLU A 48 -2.03 2.87 8.14
C GLU A 48 -3.52 2.75 8.49
N LYS A 49 -4.32 3.73 8.04
CA LYS A 49 -5.77 3.73 8.29
C LYS A 49 -6.47 2.58 7.55
N GLY A 50 -5.93 2.15 6.42
CA GLY A 50 -6.38 0.96 5.71
C GLY A 50 -6.31 -0.29 6.58
N PHE A 51 -5.22 -0.49 7.33
CA PHE A 51 -5.08 -1.60 8.28
C PHE A 51 -5.94 -1.44 9.54
N LEU A 52 -6.02 -0.23 10.09
CA LEU A 52 -6.76 0.07 11.32
C LEU A 52 -8.21 -0.41 11.28
N TYR A 53 -8.89 -0.23 10.15
CA TYR A 53 -10.31 -0.59 10.01
C TYR A 53 -10.55 -1.98 9.41
N THR A 54 -9.53 -2.83 9.29
CA THR A 54 -9.70 -4.21 8.76
C THR A 54 -10.39 -5.15 9.74
N GLY A 55 -10.26 -4.87 11.05
CA GLY A 55 -10.64 -5.75 12.14
C GLY A 55 -9.52 -6.67 12.65
N ILE A 56 -8.30 -6.59 12.10
CA ILE A 56 -7.15 -7.34 12.65
C ILE A 56 -6.62 -6.67 13.94
N GLY A 57 -6.20 -7.49 14.90
CA GLY A 57 -5.47 -7.05 16.09
C GLY A 57 -4.03 -6.69 15.73
N MET A 58 -3.80 -5.45 15.26
CA MET A 58 -2.49 -4.94 14.85
C MET A 58 -1.45 -5.05 15.97
N MET A 59 -1.85 -4.79 17.23
CA MET A 59 -0.96 -4.89 18.40
C MET A 59 -0.30 -6.27 18.53
N ARG A 60 -1.00 -7.36 18.21
CA ARG A 60 -0.42 -8.72 18.28
C ARG A 60 0.73 -8.91 17.30
N ILE A 61 0.61 -8.32 16.12
CA ILE A 61 1.67 -8.37 15.10
C ILE A 61 2.82 -7.44 15.49
N ASP A 62 2.52 -6.28 16.06
CA ASP A 62 3.54 -5.36 16.57
C ASP A 62 4.37 -6.01 17.69
N GLU A 63 3.72 -6.59 18.71
CA GLU A 63 4.35 -7.36 19.80
C GLU A 63 5.24 -8.48 19.26
N PHE A 64 4.72 -9.26 18.29
CA PHE A 64 5.49 -10.32 17.65
C PHE A 64 6.73 -9.79 16.93
N ILE A 65 6.60 -8.70 16.17
CA ILE A 65 7.70 -8.08 15.45
C ILE A 65 8.73 -7.50 16.41
N ASP A 66 8.31 -6.87 17.49
CA ASP A 66 9.19 -6.30 18.50
C ASP A 66 10.08 -7.37 19.16
N GLY A 67 9.55 -8.58 19.36
CA GLY A 67 10.29 -9.74 19.85
C GLY A 67 11.39 -10.28 18.90
N ILE A 68 11.42 -9.87 17.63
CA ILE A 68 12.44 -10.32 16.66
C ILE A 68 13.80 -9.64 16.95
N SER A 69 14.83 -10.45 17.21
CA SER A 69 16.20 -10.00 17.53
C SER A 69 17.16 -9.90 16.33
N ALA A 70 16.67 -10.08 15.11
CA ALA A 70 17.48 -9.99 13.89
C ALA A 70 18.00 -8.57 13.62
N SER A 71 18.99 -8.43 12.74
CA SER A 71 19.56 -7.14 12.32
C SER A 71 18.94 -6.57 11.03
N SER A 72 18.20 -7.39 10.28
CA SER A 72 17.63 -7.03 8.98
C SER A 72 16.35 -7.81 8.69
N PRO A 73 15.50 -7.35 7.73
CA PRO A 73 14.32 -8.10 7.33
C PRO A 73 14.66 -9.47 6.74
N SER A 74 15.76 -9.58 5.99
CA SER A 74 16.22 -10.84 5.39
C SER A 74 16.59 -11.86 6.47
N GLU A 75 17.35 -11.44 7.47
CA GLU A 75 17.73 -12.30 8.59
C GLU A 75 16.51 -12.72 9.41
N ALA A 76 15.61 -11.78 9.73
CA ALA A 76 14.36 -12.08 10.43
C ALA A 76 13.54 -13.14 9.68
N LEU A 77 13.30 -12.95 8.38
CA LEU A 77 12.48 -13.88 7.60
C LEU A 77 13.07 -15.29 7.50
N LYS A 78 14.41 -15.41 7.56
CA LYS A 78 15.11 -16.70 7.59
C LYS A 78 15.02 -17.40 8.95
N SER A 79 15.02 -16.64 10.05
CA SER A 79 15.00 -17.21 11.40
C SER A 79 13.60 -17.51 11.92
N LEU A 80 12.57 -16.88 11.37
CA LEU A 80 11.19 -17.09 11.79
C LEU A 80 10.66 -18.47 11.41
N SER A 81 10.12 -19.19 12.39
CA SER A 81 9.42 -20.44 12.12
C SER A 81 8.06 -20.15 11.47
N THR A 82 7.66 -21.03 10.54
CA THR A 82 6.34 -20.90 9.89
C THR A 82 5.19 -21.12 10.87
N SER A 83 5.40 -21.91 11.94
CA SER A 83 4.40 -22.13 12.99
C SER A 83 4.15 -20.87 13.81
N ASP A 84 5.21 -20.17 14.23
CA ASP A 84 5.07 -18.99 15.09
C ASP A 84 4.37 -17.86 14.33
N LEU A 85 4.75 -17.63 13.08
CA LEU A 85 4.09 -16.67 12.20
C LEU A 85 2.61 -16.98 12.01
N ARG A 86 2.26 -18.26 11.79
CA ARG A 86 0.85 -18.67 11.68
C ARG A 86 0.09 -18.47 12.99
N SER A 87 0.72 -18.71 14.14
CA SER A 87 0.10 -18.44 15.45
C SER A 87 -0.17 -16.95 15.60
N ALA A 88 0.84 -16.10 15.36
CA ALA A 88 0.71 -14.65 15.44
C ALA A 88 -0.39 -14.11 14.51
N PHE A 89 -0.49 -14.63 13.27
CA PHE A 89 -1.57 -14.25 12.36
C PHE A 89 -2.93 -14.71 12.86
N LYS A 90 -3.04 -15.94 13.37
CA LYS A 90 -4.29 -16.48 13.93
C LYS A 90 -4.76 -15.68 15.14
N GLU A 91 -3.85 -15.34 16.04
CA GLU A 91 -4.12 -14.51 17.22
C GLU A 91 -4.53 -13.08 16.82
N SER A 92 -3.91 -12.52 15.78
CA SER A 92 -4.28 -11.20 15.26
C SER A 92 -5.67 -11.18 14.65
N ILE A 93 -6.08 -12.21 13.89
CA ILE A 93 -7.38 -12.20 13.19
C ILE A 93 -8.54 -12.73 14.04
N GLY A 94 -8.26 -13.46 15.12
CA GLY A 94 -9.29 -14.08 15.97
C GLY A 94 -10.21 -15.01 15.17
N GLU A 95 -11.51 -14.71 15.18
CA GLU A 95 -12.54 -15.48 14.44
C GLU A 95 -12.61 -15.12 12.95
N LEU A 96 -11.92 -14.08 12.50
CA LEU A 96 -11.91 -13.60 11.10
C LEU A 96 -10.88 -14.37 10.26
N ASP A 97 -11.02 -15.70 10.21
CA ASP A 97 -10.05 -16.64 9.62
C ASP A 97 -9.60 -16.32 8.18
N LYS A 98 -10.43 -15.63 7.39
CA LYS A 98 -10.09 -15.23 6.01
C LYS A 98 -9.30 -13.92 5.91
N LEU A 99 -9.00 -13.26 7.03
CA LEU A 99 -8.15 -12.06 7.09
C LEU A 99 -6.65 -12.35 7.27
N VAL A 100 -6.21 -13.61 7.20
CA VAL A 100 -4.77 -13.95 7.16
C VAL A 100 -3.99 -13.09 6.16
N PRO A 101 -4.48 -12.78 4.94
CA PRO A 101 -3.77 -11.89 4.02
C PRO A 101 -3.57 -10.47 4.54
N ALA A 102 -4.51 -9.95 5.34
CA ALA A 102 -4.40 -8.62 5.95
C ALA A 102 -3.32 -8.61 7.04
N ALA A 103 -3.29 -9.65 7.87
CA ALA A 103 -2.24 -9.88 8.86
C ALA A 103 -0.86 -10.05 8.20
N GLU A 104 -0.76 -10.84 7.12
CA GLU A 104 0.49 -11.01 6.35
C GLU A 104 0.97 -9.67 5.76
N ALA A 105 0.07 -8.89 5.14
CA ALA A 105 0.41 -7.58 4.57
C ALA A 105 0.90 -6.59 5.64
N TYR A 106 0.22 -6.54 6.79
CA TYR A 106 0.62 -5.69 7.92
C TYR A 106 1.96 -6.13 8.52
N PHE A 107 2.17 -7.44 8.69
CA PHE A 107 3.42 -8.00 9.18
C PHE A 107 4.61 -7.57 8.31
N PHE A 108 4.52 -7.72 6.99
CA PHE A 108 5.60 -7.27 6.12
C PHE A 108 5.80 -5.76 6.18
N HIS A 109 4.72 -4.97 6.16
CA HIS A 109 4.82 -3.51 6.29
C HIS A 109 5.63 -3.11 7.54
N LYS A 110 5.26 -3.67 8.70
CA LYS A 110 5.88 -3.37 9.99
C LYS A 110 7.29 -3.94 10.13
N LEU A 111 7.55 -5.13 9.58
CA LEU A 111 8.88 -5.74 9.59
C LEU A 111 9.89 -4.85 8.86
N PHE A 112 9.55 -4.40 7.66
CA PHE A 112 10.41 -3.51 6.88
C PHE A 112 10.60 -2.15 7.57
N HIS A 113 9.53 -1.61 8.19
CA HIS A 113 9.61 -0.39 8.99
C HIS A 113 10.56 -0.53 10.20
N LYS A 114 10.47 -1.63 10.97
CA LYS A 114 11.34 -1.90 12.13
C LYS A 114 12.82 -1.80 11.78
N PHE A 115 13.20 -2.30 10.60
CA PHE A 115 14.59 -2.30 10.14
C PHE A 115 14.96 -1.12 9.24
N SER A 116 14.12 -0.09 9.14
CA SER A 116 14.33 1.06 8.25
C SER A 116 14.63 0.65 6.80
N ALA A 117 14.09 -0.48 6.36
CA ALA A 117 14.31 -1.02 5.03
C ALA A 117 13.18 -0.51 4.11
N PRO A 118 13.51 0.21 3.03
CA PRO A 118 12.49 0.83 2.20
C PRO A 118 11.74 -0.25 1.41
N VAL A 119 10.41 -0.24 1.49
CA VAL A 119 9.56 -1.21 0.78
C VAL A 119 8.41 -0.53 0.02
N LEU A 120 8.11 0.71 0.38
CA LEU A 120 7.22 1.60 -0.35
C LEU A 120 7.98 2.88 -0.66
N ALA A 121 7.49 3.64 -1.64
CA ALA A 121 7.96 4.99 -1.86
C ALA A 121 7.51 5.88 -0.70
N GLU A 122 8.46 6.58 -0.06
CA GLU A 122 8.19 7.54 0.99
C GLU A 122 8.41 8.97 0.46
N PRO A 123 7.67 9.99 0.92
CA PRO A 123 7.82 11.38 0.49
C PRO A 123 9.27 11.87 0.47
N GLU A 124 10.06 11.50 1.48
CA GLU A 124 11.44 11.95 1.66
C GLU A 124 12.42 11.32 0.67
N MET A 125 11.97 10.35 -0.14
CA MET A 125 12.76 9.77 -1.23
C MET A 125 12.70 10.60 -2.51
N PHE A 126 11.81 11.59 -2.59
CA PHE A 126 11.62 12.41 -3.76
C PHE A 126 12.29 13.78 -3.57
N PRO A 127 12.89 14.35 -4.64
CA PRO A 127 13.43 15.71 -4.59
C PRO A 127 12.32 16.77 -4.57
N GLY A 128 11.09 16.41 -5.00
CA GLY A 128 9.92 17.28 -4.98
C GLY A 128 9.54 17.70 -3.57
N LYS A 129 9.08 18.95 -3.43
CA LYS A 129 8.67 19.55 -2.14
C LYS A 129 7.33 20.25 -2.26
N LEU A 130 6.39 19.61 -2.95
CA LEU A 130 5.07 20.19 -3.12
C LEU A 130 4.40 20.37 -1.76
N GLY A 131 4.06 21.63 -1.45
CA GLY A 131 3.37 21.99 -0.21
C GLY A 131 2.00 21.34 -0.13
N VAL A 132 1.58 21.01 1.09
CA VAL A 132 0.24 20.51 1.39
C VAL A 132 -0.58 21.58 2.08
N GLU A 133 -1.75 21.89 1.52
CA GLU A 133 -2.76 22.68 2.19
C GLU A 133 -3.62 21.75 3.07
N LYS A 134 -3.74 22.08 4.36
CA LYS A 134 -4.64 21.37 5.27
C LYS A 134 -6.06 21.87 5.08
N THR A 135 -6.99 20.97 4.81
CA THR A 135 -8.41 21.28 4.65
C THR A 135 -9.22 20.65 5.78
N HIS A 136 -10.41 21.20 6.05
CA HIS A 136 -11.36 20.56 6.95
C HIS A 136 -12.15 19.49 6.18
N PRO A 137 -12.01 18.19 6.49
CA PRO A 137 -12.75 17.15 5.81
C PRO A 137 -14.25 17.30 6.09
N ARG A 138 -15.10 16.99 5.11
CA ARG A 138 -16.56 17.11 5.21
C ARG A 138 -17.22 15.74 5.05
N GLY A 139 -17.29 14.96 6.13
CA GLY A 139 -18.18 13.78 6.27
C GLY A 139 -18.14 12.75 5.14
N ARG A 140 -16.97 12.46 4.57
CA ARG A 140 -16.79 11.49 3.47
C ARG A 140 -15.35 10.98 3.45
N ILE A 141 -15.13 9.77 2.95
CA ILE A 141 -13.78 9.34 2.56
C ILE A 141 -13.64 9.65 1.08
N ALA A 142 -12.63 10.41 0.68
CA ALA A 142 -12.47 10.86 -0.70
C ALA A 142 -10.99 10.92 -1.08
N LEU A 143 -10.68 10.59 -2.33
CA LEU A 143 -9.52 11.06 -3.08
C LEU A 143 -10.07 11.63 -4.40
N LEU A 144 -9.69 12.82 -4.83
CA LEU A 144 -9.95 13.38 -6.15
C LEU A 144 -8.59 13.88 -6.65
N ALA A 145 -8.07 13.34 -7.74
CA ALA A 145 -6.77 13.72 -8.27
C ALA A 145 -6.86 13.92 -9.77
N LYS A 146 -6.27 14.96 -10.34
CA LYS A 146 -5.90 15.00 -11.77
C LYS A 146 -4.55 15.66 -11.96
N TYR A 147 -3.76 15.04 -12.83
CA TYR A 147 -2.45 15.49 -13.27
C TYR A 147 -2.25 15.10 -14.73
N LYS A 148 -2.21 16.05 -15.67
CA LYS A 148 -2.19 15.77 -17.11
C LYS A 148 -3.38 14.85 -17.50
N SER A 149 -3.07 13.68 -18.03
CA SER A 149 -4.04 12.61 -18.35
C SER A 149 -4.40 11.74 -17.15
N TRP A 150 -3.74 11.91 -16.00
CA TRP A 150 -4.07 11.18 -14.78
C TRP A 150 -5.30 11.79 -14.14
N VAL A 151 -6.31 10.97 -13.82
CA VAL A 151 -7.53 11.39 -13.11
C VAL A 151 -7.91 10.24 -12.16
N ALA A 152 -8.12 10.49 -10.86
CA ALA A 152 -8.57 9.48 -9.91
C ALA A 152 -9.55 10.07 -8.89
N ILE A 153 -10.81 9.64 -8.91
CA ILE A 153 -11.83 10.01 -7.92
C ILE A 153 -12.27 8.75 -7.17
N LYS A 154 -12.07 8.66 -5.85
CA LYS A 154 -12.57 7.55 -5.02
C LYS A 154 -13.23 8.14 -3.79
N LYS A 155 -14.56 8.16 -3.75
CA LYS A 155 -15.40 8.74 -2.69
C LYS A 155 -16.29 7.67 -2.04
N MET A 156 -16.54 7.80 -0.75
CA MET A 156 -17.55 7.06 0.00
C MET A 156 -18.21 8.01 1.00
N SER A 157 -19.55 8.06 0.98
CA SER A 157 -20.35 8.79 1.97
C SER A 157 -20.39 7.99 3.27
N ILE A 158 -20.30 8.69 4.40
CA ILE A 158 -20.42 8.07 5.71
C ILE A 158 -21.84 8.26 6.22
N ASP A 159 -22.54 7.17 6.48
CA ASP A 159 -23.81 7.12 7.18
C ASP A 159 -23.72 6.12 8.36
N PRO A 160 -24.68 6.10 9.29
CA PRO A 160 -24.62 5.24 10.48
C PRO A 160 -24.55 3.73 10.21
N SER A 161 -24.87 3.28 9.00
CA SER A 161 -24.80 1.86 8.60
C SER A 161 -23.44 1.44 8.06
N VAL A 162 -22.56 2.40 7.72
CA VAL A 162 -21.22 2.13 7.18
C VAL A 162 -20.38 1.38 8.20
N ARG A 163 -19.77 0.28 7.76
CA ARG A 163 -18.95 -0.58 8.58
C ARG A 163 -17.46 -0.31 8.39
N ASP A 164 -16.66 -0.64 9.40
CA ASP A 164 -15.21 -0.42 9.39
C ASP A 164 -14.52 -1.08 8.18
N TYR A 165 -14.93 -2.28 7.81
CA TYR A 165 -14.34 -2.96 6.67
C TYR A 165 -14.64 -2.27 5.32
N GLU A 166 -15.75 -1.54 5.20
CA GLU A 166 -16.09 -0.77 3.98
C GLU A 166 -15.19 0.47 3.86
N VAL A 167 -14.95 1.11 5.01
CA VAL A 167 -13.94 2.17 5.17
C VAL A 167 -12.56 1.67 4.81
N SER A 168 -12.14 0.54 5.40
CA SER A 168 -10.87 -0.12 5.08
C SER A 168 -10.77 -0.45 3.60
N GLY A 169 -11.81 -1.02 3.00
CA GLY A 169 -11.86 -1.33 1.57
C GLY A 169 -11.66 -0.10 0.68
N THR A 170 -12.29 1.03 1.03
CA THR A 170 -12.13 2.30 0.31
C THR A 170 -10.72 2.87 0.46
N LEU A 171 -10.16 2.87 1.67
CA LEU A 171 -8.79 3.33 1.94
C LEU A 171 -7.75 2.45 1.25
N CYS A 172 -7.93 1.13 1.26
CA CYS A 172 -7.11 0.19 0.51
C CYS A 172 -7.14 0.49 -1.00
N ALA A 173 -8.30 0.80 -1.56
CA ALA A 173 -8.43 1.18 -2.97
C ALA A 173 -7.68 2.48 -3.27
N ILE A 174 -7.76 3.46 -2.37
CA ILE A 174 -7.02 4.72 -2.44
C ILE A 174 -5.52 4.41 -2.45
N ASN A 175 -5.04 3.68 -1.44
CA ASN A 175 -3.64 3.31 -1.26
C ASN A 175 -3.06 2.54 -2.44
N GLU A 176 -3.72 1.49 -2.95
CA GLU A 176 -3.28 0.71 -4.12
C GLU A 176 -2.94 1.59 -5.33
N THR A 177 -3.73 2.63 -5.57
CA THR A 177 -3.46 3.57 -6.68
C THR A 177 -2.31 4.50 -6.37
N LEU A 178 -2.21 4.99 -5.13
CA LEU A 178 -1.17 5.93 -4.74
C LEU A 178 0.21 5.26 -4.70
N VAL A 179 0.32 4.04 -4.16
CA VAL A 179 1.55 3.22 -4.21
C VAL A 179 2.03 3.06 -5.65
N LYS A 180 1.13 2.68 -6.57
CA LYS A 180 1.47 2.56 -7.99
C LYS A 180 1.92 3.90 -8.57
N LYS A 181 1.16 4.97 -8.34
CA LYS A 181 1.45 6.29 -8.91
C LYS A 181 2.73 6.91 -8.38
N ALA A 182 3.08 6.67 -7.12
CA ALA A 182 4.33 7.13 -6.54
C ALA A 182 5.54 6.57 -7.30
N PHE A 183 5.49 5.31 -7.74
CA PHE A 183 6.54 4.73 -8.59
C PHE A 183 6.40 5.11 -10.07
N ASP A 184 5.18 5.19 -10.62
CA ASP A 184 4.97 5.59 -12.02
C ASP A 184 5.56 6.99 -12.31
N PHE A 185 5.47 7.91 -11.35
CA PHE A 185 5.98 9.28 -11.48
C PHE A 185 7.39 9.49 -10.89
N SER A 186 8.04 8.43 -10.39
CA SER A 186 9.39 8.53 -9.81
C SER A 186 10.52 8.57 -10.84
N GLN A 187 10.23 8.26 -12.11
CA GLN A 187 11.21 8.22 -13.20
C GLN A 187 12.33 7.17 -13.03
N ILE A 188 12.19 6.21 -12.12
CA ILE A 188 13.10 5.07 -12.02
C ILE A 188 12.89 4.10 -13.19
N ASP A 189 13.93 3.35 -13.56
CA ASP A 189 13.81 2.27 -14.55
C ASP A 189 13.11 1.04 -13.96
N GLN A 190 11.78 1.11 -13.91
CA GLN A 190 10.94 0.03 -13.39
C GLN A 190 11.14 -1.29 -14.18
N VAL A 191 11.38 -1.23 -15.49
CA VAL A 191 11.51 -2.42 -16.34
C VAL A 191 12.76 -3.20 -16.00
N ALA A 192 13.90 -2.52 -15.80
CA ALA A 192 15.13 -3.15 -15.35
C ALA A 192 14.95 -3.79 -13.96
N LEU A 193 14.33 -3.08 -13.02
CA LEU A 193 14.11 -3.57 -11.66
C LEU A 193 13.14 -4.76 -11.61
N GLU A 194 12.07 -4.77 -12.41
CA GLU A 194 11.17 -5.91 -12.54
C GLU A 194 11.85 -7.12 -13.17
N THR A 195 12.74 -6.90 -14.13
CA THR A 195 13.54 -7.97 -14.76
C THR A 195 14.48 -8.61 -13.74
N GLU A 196 15.16 -7.80 -12.94
CA GLU A 196 16.02 -8.28 -11.87
C GLU A 196 15.22 -9.02 -10.79
N ALA A 197 14.07 -8.49 -10.37
CA ALA A 197 13.18 -9.17 -9.42
C ALA A 197 12.79 -10.57 -9.90
N LYS A 198 12.36 -10.70 -11.18
CA LYS A 198 12.02 -11.99 -11.78
C LYS A 198 13.20 -12.95 -11.84
N LYS A 199 14.40 -12.44 -12.16
CA LYS A 199 15.63 -13.25 -12.17
C LYS A 199 15.95 -13.78 -10.78
N LEU A 200 15.88 -12.94 -9.76
CA LEU A 200 16.16 -13.31 -8.37
C LEU A 200 15.14 -14.30 -7.78
N THR A 201 13.89 -14.26 -8.23
CA THR A 201 12.81 -15.16 -7.78
C THR A 201 12.59 -16.38 -8.66
N LYS A 202 13.27 -16.48 -9.82
CA LYS A 202 13.09 -17.58 -10.78
C LYS A 202 13.33 -18.95 -10.13
N GLY A 203 12.35 -19.84 -10.26
CA GLY A 203 12.42 -21.21 -9.74
C GLY A 203 12.26 -21.33 -8.22
N LYS A 204 12.05 -20.23 -7.50
CA LYS A 204 11.91 -20.22 -6.04
C LYS A 204 10.43 -20.33 -5.64
N ARG A 205 10.14 -21.17 -4.64
CA ARG A 205 8.79 -21.32 -4.07
C ARG A 205 8.56 -20.25 -2.99
N LYS A 206 7.32 -19.76 -2.85
CA LYS A 206 6.95 -18.86 -1.74
C LYS A 206 7.16 -19.57 -0.40
N SER A 207 8.11 -19.07 0.39
CA SER A 207 8.25 -19.31 1.83
C SER A 207 8.90 -18.06 2.45
N TYR A 208 8.73 -17.83 3.76
CA TYR A 208 9.35 -16.66 4.41
C TYR A 208 10.88 -16.72 4.36
N ALA A 209 11.46 -17.89 4.65
CA ALA A 209 12.89 -18.10 4.54
C ALA A 209 13.41 -17.83 3.12
N THR A 210 12.72 -18.32 2.09
CA THR A 210 13.09 -18.07 0.69
C THR A 210 13.00 -16.59 0.30
N ILE A 211 12.01 -15.85 0.83
CA ILE A 211 11.95 -14.40 0.66
C ILE A 211 13.17 -13.75 1.32
N GLY A 212 13.51 -14.16 2.54
CA GLY A 212 14.70 -13.67 3.25
C GLY A 212 16.01 -13.89 2.47
N GLU A 213 16.21 -15.09 1.93
CA GLU A 213 17.35 -15.43 1.06
C GLU A 213 17.42 -14.56 -0.20
N VAL A 214 16.27 -14.31 -0.85
CA VAL A 214 16.21 -13.45 -2.03
C VAL A 214 16.54 -12.01 -1.68
N LEU A 215 16.03 -11.49 -0.57
CA LEU A 215 16.31 -10.13 -0.12
C LEU A 215 17.78 -9.92 0.24
N GLU A 216 18.42 -10.92 0.83
CA GLU A 216 19.86 -10.92 1.12
C GLU A 216 20.70 -10.93 -0.16
N SER A 217 20.17 -11.50 -1.25
CA SER A 217 20.84 -11.54 -2.56
C SER A 217 20.73 -10.23 -3.36
N ILE A 218 20.04 -9.20 -2.84
CA ILE A 218 19.90 -7.92 -3.54
C ILE A 218 21.28 -7.24 -3.61
N PRO A 219 21.75 -6.84 -4.81
CA PRO A 219 23.02 -6.15 -4.95
C PRO A 219 23.09 -4.87 -4.11
N HIS A 220 24.07 -4.77 -3.22
CA HIS A 220 24.23 -3.61 -2.33
C HIS A 220 24.77 -2.35 -3.02
N LYS A 221 25.27 -2.44 -4.25
CA LYS A 221 25.98 -1.35 -4.92
C LYS A 221 25.04 -0.50 -5.79
N ASN A 222 25.16 0.82 -5.64
CA ASN A 222 24.70 1.86 -6.57
C ASN A 222 23.18 2.01 -6.78
N GLN A 223 22.33 1.48 -5.89
CA GLN A 223 20.90 1.73 -5.94
C GLN A 223 20.52 2.86 -4.97
N GLY A 224 19.79 3.86 -5.47
CA GLY A 224 19.12 4.83 -4.60
C GLY A 224 18.07 4.16 -3.73
N LYS A 225 17.64 4.85 -2.66
CA LYS A 225 16.64 4.32 -1.71
C LYS A 225 15.33 3.94 -2.41
N LEU A 226 14.94 4.69 -3.45
CA LEU A 226 13.69 4.52 -4.17
C LEU A 226 13.73 3.29 -5.10
N GLU A 227 14.84 3.09 -5.82
CA GLU A 227 15.08 1.91 -6.64
C GLU A 227 15.10 0.65 -5.78
N LYS A 228 15.76 0.73 -4.61
CA LYS A 228 15.76 -0.36 -3.63
C LYS A 228 14.35 -0.66 -3.13
N ALA A 229 13.55 0.37 -2.81
CA ALA A 229 12.15 0.21 -2.40
C ALA A 229 11.34 -0.52 -3.47
N TYR A 230 11.46 -0.10 -4.72
CA TYR A 230 10.75 -0.70 -5.84
C TYR A 230 11.19 -2.14 -6.11
N LEU A 231 12.50 -2.44 -6.05
CA LEU A 231 13.02 -3.79 -6.24
C LEU A 231 12.49 -4.75 -5.17
N ILE A 232 12.51 -4.35 -3.90
CA ILE A 232 11.94 -5.14 -2.80
C ILE A 232 10.44 -5.34 -3.02
N HIS A 233 9.71 -4.27 -3.35
CA HIS A 233 8.28 -4.35 -3.67
C HIS A 233 7.99 -5.32 -4.83
N ALA A 234 8.80 -5.28 -5.90
CA ALA A 234 8.67 -6.16 -7.06
C ALA A 234 8.95 -7.63 -6.69
N ILE A 235 10.00 -7.90 -5.89
CA ILE A 235 10.32 -9.25 -5.37
C ILE A 235 9.14 -9.80 -4.57
N LEU A 236 8.59 -9.02 -3.64
CA LEU A 236 7.45 -9.45 -2.83
C LEU A 236 6.21 -9.75 -3.70
N ARG A 237 5.98 -8.93 -4.73
CA ARG A 237 4.88 -9.14 -5.70
C ARG A 237 5.03 -10.43 -6.50
N GLU A 238 6.24 -10.84 -6.88
CA GLU A 238 6.47 -12.15 -7.51
C GLU A 238 6.05 -13.30 -6.59
N PHE A 239 6.30 -13.16 -5.29
CA PHE A 239 5.83 -14.08 -4.24
C PHE A 239 4.37 -13.89 -3.81
N LYS A 240 3.59 -13.04 -4.50
CA LYS A 240 2.20 -12.71 -4.16
C LYS A 240 2.04 -12.17 -2.73
N VAL A 241 3.06 -11.45 -2.26
CA VAL A 241 3.04 -10.68 -1.01
C VAL A 241 2.92 -9.20 -1.38
N ARG A 242 2.12 -8.46 -0.62
CA ARG A 242 2.00 -7.01 -0.76
C ARG A 242 2.17 -6.38 0.62
N PRO A 243 3.20 -5.56 0.83
CA PRO A 243 3.55 -4.99 2.13
C PRO A 243 2.77 -3.68 2.41
N TYR A 244 1.50 -3.64 2.02
CA TYR A 244 0.64 -2.46 2.14
C TYR A 244 -0.85 -2.84 2.12
N ALA A 245 -1.69 -1.99 2.67
CA ALA A 245 -3.13 -2.18 2.73
C ALA A 245 -3.74 -2.17 1.31
N HIS A 246 -4.35 -3.28 0.91
CA HIS A 246 -4.85 -3.49 -0.44
C HIS A 246 -6.17 -4.27 -0.41
N ARG A 247 -7.08 -4.07 -1.37
CA ARG A 247 -8.46 -4.59 -1.26
C ARG A 247 -8.53 -6.11 -1.28
N GLU A 248 -7.63 -6.75 -2.01
CA GLU A 248 -7.62 -8.21 -2.14
C GLU A 248 -7.47 -8.92 -0.78
N MET A 249 -6.82 -8.29 0.21
CA MET A 249 -6.63 -8.87 1.54
C MET A 249 -7.94 -9.01 2.33
N LEU A 250 -8.94 -8.22 1.98
CA LEU A 250 -10.27 -8.20 2.59
C LEU A 250 -11.29 -9.06 1.84
N SER A 251 -11.05 -9.27 0.54
CA SER A 251 -12.05 -9.80 -0.40
C SER A 251 -12.57 -11.22 -0.11
N LYS A 252 -11.82 -12.01 0.66
CA LYS A 252 -12.25 -13.36 1.08
C LYS A 252 -13.22 -13.31 2.26
N GLN A 253 -12.97 -12.40 3.21
CA GLN A 253 -13.82 -12.20 4.39
C GLN A 253 -15.08 -11.40 4.04
N TYR A 254 -14.91 -10.30 3.29
CA TYR A 254 -15.96 -9.35 2.94
C TYR A 254 -16.16 -9.36 1.41
N LYS A 255 -17.11 -10.15 0.94
CA LYS A 255 -17.35 -10.40 -0.50
C LYS A 255 -17.80 -9.15 -1.26
N GLU A 256 -18.44 -8.20 -0.56
CA GLU A 256 -18.93 -6.92 -1.05
C GLU A 256 -17.81 -5.94 -1.43
N ILE A 257 -16.62 -6.07 -0.85
CA ILE A 257 -15.45 -5.23 -1.18
C ILE A 257 -14.88 -5.59 -2.56
N LYS A 258 -15.27 -6.74 -3.13
CA LYS A 258 -14.73 -7.20 -4.40
C LYS A 258 -15.03 -6.17 -5.50
N PRO A 259 -14.02 -5.77 -6.31
CA PRO A 259 -14.27 -4.91 -7.46
C PRO A 259 -15.42 -5.47 -8.31
N PRO A 260 -16.36 -4.61 -8.75
CA PRO A 260 -17.37 -5.04 -9.71
C PRO A 260 -16.64 -5.63 -10.91
N LYS A 261 -17.04 -6.85 -11.32
CA LYS A 261 -16.45 -7.48 -12.51
C LYS A 261 -16.68 -6.51 -13.68
N PRO A 262 -15.65 -6.24 -14.50
CA PRO A 262 -15.87 -5.47 -15.72
C PRO A 262 -17.00 -6.15 -16.49
N ARG A 263 -17.99 -5.36 -16.95
CA ARG A 263 -19.06 -5.91 -17.81
C ARG A 263 -18.36 -6.63 -18.95
N GLY A 264 -18.63 -7.93 -19.10
CA GLY A 264 -18.04 -8.73 -20.18
C GLY A 264 -18.26 -8.03 -21.51
N ARG A 265 -17.33 -8.21 -22.46
CA ARG A 265 -17.55 -7.77 -23.85
C ARG A 265 -18.92 -8.33 -24.27
N MET A 266 -19.87 -7.45 -24.60
CA MET A 266 -21.08 -7.91 -25.28
C MET A 266 -20.64 -8.68 -26.53
N PRO A 267 -21.23 -9.84 -26.85
CA PRO A 267 -21.01 -10.50 -28.13
C PRO A 267 -21.18 -9.45 -29.22
N LYS A 268 -20.26 -9.38 -30.19
CA LYS A 268 -20.51 -8.60 -31.40
C LYS A 268 -21.73 -9.23 -32.07
N ALA A 269 -22.84 -8.49 -32.12
CA ALA A 269 -23.95 -8.80 -32.99
C ALA A 269 -23.50 -8.60 -34.45
#